data_AF-A0A346HG33-F1
#
_entry.id   AF-A0A346HG33-F1
#
_cell.length_a   1.000
_cell.length_b   1.000
_cell.length_c   1.000
_cell.angle_alpha   90.00
_cell.angle_beta   90.00
_cell.angle_gamma   90.00
#
_symmetry.space_group_name_H-M   'P 1'
#
loop_
_entity.id
_entity.type
_entity.pdbx_description
1 polymer ?
#
loop_
_entity_poly.entity_id
_entity_poly.type
_entity_poly.pdbx_seq_one_letter_code
_entity_poly.pdbx_strand_id
1 'polypeptide(L)'
;MSTGYLINSHSLVSTNNYMQKKVFEPTGLIPRSISRTVYRFFLQVWPTRKKQARDVLFAEFRRSRSQAIVSIQCLLMLIFIPYGITWTLKSALIQPCIQTIWTQQNHPIFLNPYQKHRAYFRLQEYQNKRFFDHLLQAPTETPKDVLEIYWKEESAQDMKYVVNQSTEITVVALTNALGDICGFVIFFSLCQVLNKQRLILQSFVAESLYSLSDTTKSFLLILVTDGIVGFHSSVGWQCIGEVLLQRFGFEPQNDLMLLFVSTCPVFLNTMFKYGIFRYLNKISPSAYAVFRNMQE
;
A
#
# COMPACT_ATOMS: atom_id res chain seq x y z
N MET A 1 -49.87 -34.17 81.87
CA MET A 1 -51.18 -34.34 81.20
C MET A 1 -51.20 -33.35 80.04
N SER A 2 -50.85 -33.78 78.83
CA SER A 2 -51.69 -34.49 77.85
C SER A 2 -52.30 -33.51 76.85
N THR A 3 -51.88 -33.64 75.59
CA THR A 3 -52.66 -33.54 74.32
C THR A 3 -53.40 -32.24 74.01
N GLY A 4 -53.31 -31.61 72.83
CA GLY A 4 -52.71 -31.94 71.54
C GLY A 4 -53.39 -31.10 70.42
N TYR A 5 -52.79 -31.14 69.21
CA TYR A 5 -53.45 -31.09 67.88
C TYR A 5 -54.09 -29.72 67.44
N LEU A 6 -53.97 -29.15 66.22
CA LEU A 6 -53.65 -29.58 64.83
C LEU A 6 -53.32 -28.36 63.91
N ILE A 7 -52.41 -28.58 62.93
CA ILE A 7 -52.54 -28.29 61.46
C ILE A 7 -52.40 -26.86 60.86
N ASN A 8 -51.40 -26.76 59.95
CA ASN A 8 -51.28 -26.05 58.64
C ASN A 8 -51.56 -24.53 58.55
N SER A 9 -50.98 -23.74 57.63
CA SER A 9 -50.13 -23.94 56.45
C SER A 9 -49.68 -22.56 55.91
N HIS A 10 -48.68 -22.55 55.03
CA HIS A 10 -48.29 -21.46 54.11
C HIS A 10 -47.76 -20.17 54.78
N SER A 11 -46.80 -19.40 54.27
CA SER A 11 -45.89 -19.38 53.11
C SER A 11 -45.17 -18.03 53.23
N LEU A 12 -43.88 -17.94 52.92
CA LEU A 12 -43.19 -16.80 52.27
C LEU A 12 -41.68 -16.93 52.50
N VAL A 13 -41.04 -17.75 51.65
CA VAL A 13 -39.59 -17.69 51.43
C VAL A 13 -39.35 -16.62 50.38
N SER A 14 -38.76 -15.49 50.76
CA SER A 14 -38.33 -14.46 49.79
C SER A 14 -37.06 -14.92 49.09
N THR A 15 -37.18 -15.37 47.85
CA THR A 15 -36.06 -15.64 46.95
C THR A 15 -35.62 -14.35 46.25
N ASN A 16 -34.57 -13.71 46.76
CA ASN A 16 -33.85 -12.67 45.99
C ASN A 16 -32.82 -13.34 45.07
N ASN A 17 -33.22 -13.58 43.83
CA ASN A 17 -32.34 -13.97 42.73
C ASN A 17 -31.44 -12.79 42.31
N TYR A 18 -30.19 -12.78 42.78
CA TYR A 18 -29.15 -11.95 42.17
C TYR A 18 -28.67 -12.60 40.87
N MET A 19 -29.14 -12.04 39.76
CA MET A 19 -28.66 -12.29 38.40
C MET A 19 -27.13 -12.15 38.33
N GLN A 20 -26.41 -13.25 38.11
CA GLN A 20 -24.99 -13.21 37.75
C GLN A 20 -24.84 -12.52 36.38
N LYS A 21 -24.43 -11.25 36.42
CA LYS A 21 -23.97 -10.52 35.24
C LYS A 21 -22.65 -11.14 34.78
N LYS A 22 -22.69 -12.03 33.79
CA LYS A 22 -21.48 -12.46 33.05
C LYS A 22 -20.89 -11.23 32.38
N VAL A 23 -19.81 -10.70 32.95
CA VAL A 23 -18.98 -9.68 32.34
C VAL A 23 -18.33 -10.32 31.11
N PHE A 24 -18.82 -9.95 29.93
CA PHE A 24 -18.19 -10.27 28.67
C PHE A 24 -16.93 -9.41 28.56
N GLU A 25 -15.77 -9.97 28.91
CA GLU A 25 -14.49 -9.32 28.65
C GLU A 25 -14.08 -9.58 27.19
N PRO A 26 -13.78 -8.54 26.39
CA PRO A 26 -13.39 -8.71 25.01
C PRO A 26 -12.09 -9.52 24.95
N THR A 27 -12.08 -10.56 24.13
CA THR A 27 -10.92 -11.42 23.86
C THR A 27 -9.79 -10.58 23.28
N GLY A 28 -8.75 -10.33 24.07
CA GLY A 28 -7.49 -9.81 23.55
C GLY A 28 -6.85 -10.79 22.58
N LEU A 29 -6.16 -10.25 21.57
CA LEU A 29 -5.46 -10.92 20.46
C LEU A 29 -4.42 -12.00 20.86
N ILE A 30 -4.25 -12.30 22.14
CA ILE A 30 -3.25 -13.25 22.64
C ILE A 30 -3.98 -14.45 23.27
N PRO A 31 -3.80 -15.67 22.74
CA PRO A 31 -4.43 -16.88 23.28
C PRO A 31 -4.08 -17.09 24.76
N ARG A 32 -5.09 -17.36 25.58
CA ARG A 32 -4.94 -17.64 27.03
C ARG A 32 -3.98 -18.79 27.35
N SER A 33 -3.66 -19.66 26.39
CA SER A 33 -2.76 -20.81 26.56
C SER A 33 -1.30 -20.39 26.76
N ILE A 34 -0.82 -19.40 25.99
CA ILE A 34 0.59 -18.97 26.03
C ILE A 34 0.87 -18.23 27.34
N SER A 35 -0.04 -17.33 27.75
CA SER A 35 0.11 -16.59 29.01
C SER A 35 0.08 -17.51 30.23
N ARG A 36 -0.71 -18.59 30.19
CA ARG A 36 -0.83 -19.55 31.29
C ARG A 36 0.42 -20.43 31.45
N THR A 37 1.06 -20.82 30.34
CA THR A 37 2.30 -21.62 30.37
C THR A 37 3.48 -20.77 30.85
N VAL A 38 3.60 -19.54 30.36
CA VAL A 38 4.62 -18.58 30.81
C VAL A 38 4.43 -18.24 32.29
N TYR A 39 3.19 -18.04 32.74
CA TYR A 39 2.85 -17.81 34.14
C TYR A 39 3.28 -18.97 35.06
N ARG A 40 3.10 -20.23 34.63
CA ARG A 40 3.54 -21.42 35.38
C ARG A 40 5.06 -21.54 35.44
N PHE A 41 5.75 -21.24 34.35
CA PHE A 41 7.22 -21.25 34.29
C PHE A 41 7.83 -20.21 35.26
N PHE A 42 7.36 -18.96 35.21
CA PHE A 42 7.86 -17.91 36.11
C PHE A 42 7.51 -18.16 37.59
N LEU A 43 6.38 -18.83 37.87
CA LEU A 43 6.03 -19.28 39.22
C LEU A 43 7.00 -20.32 39.79
N GLN A 44 7.65 -21.11 38.94
CA GLN A 44 8.63 -22.12 39.35
C GLN A 44 10.02 -21.52 39.59
N VAL A 45 10.39 -20.45 38.88
CA VAL A 45 11.74 -19.87 38.94
C VAL A 45 11.96 -18.93 40.15
N TRP A 46 10.93 -18.26 40.68
CA TRP A 46 11.06 -17.37 41.85
C TRP A 46 9.93 -17.50 42.89
N PRO A 47 9.99 -18.48 43.80
CA PRO A 47 8.94 -18.74 44.79
C PRO A 47 8.78 -17.63 45.85
N THR A 48 9.80 -16.80 46.09
CA THR A 48 9.88 -15.89 47.26
C THR A 48 9.55 -14.41 46.98
N ARG A 49 9.24 -14.01 45.73
CA ARG A 49 8.88 -12.61 45.37
C ARG A 49 7.55 -12.49 44.61
N LYS A 50 6.55 -13.25 45.04
CA LYS A 50 5.24 -13.42 44.35
C LYS A 50 4.46 -12.11 44.09
N LYS A 51 4.53 -11.07 44.91
CA LYS A 51 3.79 -9.80 44.65
C LYS A 51 4.59 -8.83 43.78
N GLN A 52 5.81 -8.51 44.19
CA GLN A 52 6.68 -7.55 43.50
C GLN A 52 7.05 -7.98 42.06
N ALA A 53 7.32 -9.27 41.83
CA ALA A 53 7.60 -9.78 40.49
C ALA A 53 6.36 -9.78 39.58
N ARG A 54 5.15 -9.99 40.13
CA ARG A 54 3.90 -9.88 39.37
C ARG A 54 3.63 -8.44 38.94
N ASP A 55 3.78 -7.48 39.84
CA ASP A 55 3.49 -6.07 39.54
C ASP A 55 4.46 -5.51 38.49
N VAL A 56 5.74 -5.89 38.56
CA VAL A 56 6.76 -5.53 37.56
C VAL A 56 6.45 -6.18 36.21
N LEU A 57 6.12 -7.48 36.17
CA LEU A 57 5.77 -8.17 34.93
C LEU A 57 4.49 -7.61 34.28
N PHE A 58 3.47 -7.28 35.07
CA PHE A 58 2.25 -6.65 34.57
C PHE A 58 2.49 -5.22 34.07
N ALA A 59 3.42 -4.47 34.67
CA ALA A 59 3.83 -3.16 34.17
C ALA A 59 4.59 -3.27 32.84
N GLU A 60 5.52 -4.23 32.73
CA GLU A 60 6.30 -4.51 31.52
C GLU A 60 5.41 -4.96 30.35
N PHE A 61 4.47 -5.87 30.62
CA PHE A 61 3.49 -6.31 29.62
C PHE A 61 2.58 -5.17 29.13
N ARG A 62 2.13 -4.28 30.04
CA ARG A 62 1.33 -3.10 29.66
C ARG A 62 2.13 -2.10 28.82
N ARG A 63 3.41 -1.90 29.16
CA ARG A 63 4.33 -1.05 28.40
C ARG A 63 4.56 -1.58 27.00
N SER A 64 4.89 -2.86 26.86
CA SER A 64 5.07 -3.54 25.56
C SER A 64 3.81 -3.48 24.70
N ARG A 65 2.63 -3.74 25.28
CA ARG A 65 1.34 -3.61 24.57
C ARG A 65 1.08 -2.17 24.09
N SER A 66 1.34 -1.17 24.93
CA SER A 66 1.13 0.23 24.58
C SER A 66 2.10 0.68 23.47
N GLN A 67 3.36 0.27 23.56
CA GLN A 67 4.38 0.49 22.53
C GLN A 67 3.98 -0.17 21.20
N ALA A 68 3.46 -1.40 21.22
CA ALA A 68 2.97 -2.07 20.03
C ALA A 68 1.78 -1.34 19.39
N ILE A 69 0.80 -0.91 20.19
CA ILE A 69 -0.37 -0.15 19.70
C ILE A 69 0.07 1.17 19.05
N VAL A 70 0.93 1.95 19.72
CA VAL A 70 1.44 3.21 19.18
C VAL A 70 2.25 2.98 17.90
N SER A 71 3.03 1.90 17.84
CA SER A 71 3.82 1.53 16.66
C SER A 71 2.93 1.17 15.47
N ILE A 72 1.90 0.35 15.69
CA ILE A 72 0.92 -0.01 14.66
C ILE A 72 0.17 1.23 14.19
N GLN A 73 -0.30 2.08 15.12
CA GLN A 73 -0.97 3.34 14.77
C GLN A 73 -0.06 4.27 13.96
N CYS A 74 1.21 4.39 14.35
CA CYS A 74 2.19 5.17 13.60
C CYS A 74 2.37 4.65 12.17
N LEU A 75 2.48 3.33 12.01
CA LEU A 75 2.63 2.68 10.71
C LEU A 75 1.39 2.91 9.83
N LEU A 76 0.20 2.72 10.39
CA LEU A 76 -1.05 2.98 9.68
C LEU A 76 -1.15 4.46 9.27
N MET A 77 -0.82 5.40 10.16
CA MET A 77 -0.83 6.83 9.85
C MET A 77 0.14 7.18 8.71
N LEU A 78 1.36 6.64 8.73
CA LEU A 78 2.37 6.87 7.68
C LEU A 78 1.95 6.36 6.30
N ILE A 79 1.07 5.37 6.22
CA ILE A 79 0.57 4.82 4.95
C ILE A 79 -0.71 5.53 4.51
N PHE A 80 -1.72 5.59 5.38
CA PHE A 80 -3.05 6.03 5.00
C PHE A 80 -3.18 7.55 4.90
N ILE A 81 -2.52 8.33 5.77
CA ILE A 81 -2.65 9.79 5.77
C ILE A 81 -2.06 10.39 4.48
N PRO A 82 -0.81 10.09 4.08
CA PRO A 82 -0.25 10.66 2.85
C PRO A 82 -1.05 10.23 1.61
N TYR A 83 -1.48 8.97 1.55
CA TYR A 83 -2.31 8.47 0.46
C TYR A 83 -3.64 9.22 0.37
N GLY A 84 -4.37 9.32 1.50
CA GLY A 84 -5.67 9.99 1.55
C GLY A 84 -5.60 11.48 1.21
N ILE A 85 -4.65 12.21 1.81
CA ILE A 85 -4.46 13.64 1.52
C ILE A 85 -4.04 13.86 0.06
N THR A 86 -3.14 13.03 -0.46
CA THR A 86 -2.71 13.16 -1.87
C THR A 86 -3.85 12.89 -2.82
N TRP A 87 -4.67 11.87 -2.54
CA TRP A 87 -5.85 11.55 -3.35
C TRP A 87 -6.87 12.71 -3.35
N THR A 88 -7.21 13.25 -2.18
CA THR A 88 -8.13 14.40 -2.10
C THR A 88 -7.54 15.64 -2.77
N LEU A 89 -6.24 15.92 -2.59
CA LEU A 89 -5.55 17.05 -3.22
C LEU A 89 -5.55 16.94 -4.75
N LYS A 90 -5.29 15.73 -5.28
CA LYS A 90 -5.31 15.45 -6.72
C LYS A 90 -6.68 15.76 -7.31
N SER A 91 -7.74 15.19 -6.73
CA SER A 91 -9.10 15.32 -7.26
C SER A 91 -9.73 16.70 -7.01
N ALA A 92 -9.47 17.33 -5.86
CA ALA A 92 -10.14 18.57 -5.48
C ALA A 92 -9.46 19.84 -6.03
N LEU A 93 -8.14 19.84 -6.19
CA LEU A 93 -7.38 21.05 -6.54
C LEU A 93 -6.50 20.87 -7.78
N ILE A 94 -5.64 19.86 -7.81
CA ILE A 94 -4.61 19.74 -8.86
C ILE A 94 -5.25 19.49 -10.22
N GLN A 95 -6.13 18.48 -10.32
CA GLN A 95 -6.79 18.13 -11.57
C GLN A 95 -7.62 19.28 -12.17
N PRO A 96 -8.55 19.93 -11.44
CA PRO A 96 -9.35 21.03 -12.02
C PRO A 96 -8.47 22.24 -12.39
N CYS A 97 -7.40 22.51 -11.63
CA CYS A 97 -6.46 23.58 -11.96
C CYS A 97 -5.73 23.32 -13.28
N ILE A 98 -5.16 22.12 -13.44
CA ILE A 98 -4.47 21.73 -14.68
C ILE A 98 -5.45 21.72 -15.86
N GLN A 99 -6.66 21.18 -15.66
CA GLN A 99 -7.67 21.14 -16.71
C GLN A 99 -8.04 22.56 -17.18
N THR A 100 -8.21 23.50 -16.26
CA THR A 100 -8.51 24.90 -16.61
C THR A 100 -7.36 25.55 -17.38
N ILE A 101 -6.12 25.40 -16.91
CA ILE A 101 -4.93 25.98 -17.55
C ILE A 101 -4.68 25.38 -18.94
N TRP A 102 -4.81 24.05 -19.06
CA TRP A 102 -4.49 23.33 -20.29
C TRP A 102 -5.59 23.47 -21.35
N THR A 103 -6.86 23.61 -20.94
CA THR A 103 -8.00 23.77 -21.87
C THR A 103 -8.16 25.22 -22.36
N GLN A 104 -7.66 26.22 -21.63
CA GLN A 104 -7.70 27.63 -22.05
C GLN A 104 -6.80 27.94 -23.26
N GLN A 105 -5.82 27.09 -23.54
CA GLN A 105 -4.95 27.22 -24.69
C GLN A 105 -5.76 26.77 -25.92
N ASN A 106 -6.22 27.70 -26.76
CA ASN A 106 -7.13 27.48 -27.92
C ASN A 106 -6.63 26.47 -29.00
N HIS A 107 -5.52 25.77 -28.76
CA HIS A 107 -5.02 24.67 -29.56
C HIS A 107 -4.63 23.51 -28.65
N PRO A 108 -4.87 22.26 -29.08
CA PRO A 108 -4.48 21.09 -28.30
C PRO A 108 -2.96 20.99 -28.24
N ILE A 109 -2.41 21.35 -27.09
CA ILE A 109 -1.00 21.19 -26.82
C ILE A 109 -0.78 19.73 -26.45
N PHE A 110 0.01 19.03 -27.26
CA PHE A 110 0.56 17.73 -26.89
C PHE A 110 1.74 17.96 -25.95
N LEU A 111 1.82 17.20 -24.85
CA LEU A 111 2.91 17.35 -23.87
C LEU A 111 4.29 17.09 -24.49
N ASN A 112 4.36 16.11 -25.39
CA ASN A 112 5.60 15.68 -26.02
C ASN A 112 5.34 15.11 -27.44
N PRO A 113 6.39 14.94 -28.28
CA PRO A 113 6.25 14.40 -29.64
C PRO A 113 5.62 13.00 -29.67
N TYR A 114 5.85 12.19 -28.64
CA TYR A 114 5.25 10.86 -28.53
C TYR A 114 3.72 10.91 -28.47
N GLN A 115 3.15 11.74 -27.60
CA GLN A 115 1.71 11.87 -27.49
C GLN A 115 1.08 12.34 -28.79
N LYS A 116 1.77 13.25 -29.50
CA LYS A 116 1.37 13.70 -30.84
C LYS A 116 1.39 12.55 -31.85
N HIS A 117 2.45 11.74 -31.85
CA HIS A 117 2.56 10.57 -32.72
C HIS A 117 1.47 9.52 -32.46
N ARG A 118 1.21 9.23 -31.17
CA ARG A 118 0.11 8.35 -30.76
C ARG A 118 -1.26 8.87 -31.19
N ALA A 119 -1.47 10.18 -31.10
CA ALA A 119 -2.69 10.81 -31.59
C ALA A 119 -2.84 10.64 -33.11
N TYR A 120 -1.77 10.83 -33.88
CA TYR A 120 -1.80 10.60 -35.33
C TYR A 120 -2.16 9.16 -35.69
N PHE A 121 -1.55 8.17 -35.04
CA PHE A 121 -1.89 6.77 -35.29
C PHE A 121 -3.34 6.44 -34.97
N ARG A 122 -3.87 6.95 -33.86
CA ARG A 122 -5.29 6.77 -33.51
C ARG A 122 -6.22 7.41 -34.53
N LEU A 123 -5.90 8.63 -34.97
CA LEU A 123 -6.68 9.31 -36.00
C LEU A 123 -6.68 8.51 -37.30
N GLN A 124 -5.52 8.00 -37.72
CA GLN A 124 -5.39 7.16 -38.90
C GLN A 124 -6.21 5.87 -38.76
N GLU A 125 -6.20 5.22 -37.60
CA GLU A 125 -7.00 4.03 -37.34
C GLU A 125 -8.50 4.31 -37.45
N TYR A 126 -8.98 5.41 -36.87
CA TYR A 126 -10.39 5.83 -37.00
C TYR A 126 -10.79 6.11 -38.45
N GLN A 127 -9.96 6.87 -39.17
CA GLN A 127 -10.21 7.19 -40.57
C GLN A 127 -10.19 5.95 -41.45
N ASN A 128 -9.23 5.03 -41.24
CA ASN A 128 -9.14 3.78 -41.99
C ASN A 128 -10.35 2.88 -41.73
N LYS A 129 -10.79 2.78 -40.47
CA LYS A 129 -11.98 1.99 -40.10
C LYS A 129 -13.22 2.54 -40.78
N ARG A 130 -13.44 3.85 -40.70
CA ARG A 130 -14.58 4.51 -41.34
C ARG A 130 -14.52 4.40 -42.86
N PHE A 131 -13.35 4.57 -43.45
CA PHE A 131 -13.15 4.38 -44.89
C PHE A 131 -13.53 2.95 -45.32
N PHE A 132 -13.07 1.95 -44.56
CA PHE A 132 -13.43 0.56 -44.80
C PHE A 132 -14.94 0.32 -44.68
N ASP A 133 -15.59 0.86 -43.65
CA ASP A 133 -17.04 0.75 -43.47
C ASP A 133 -17.82 1.38 -44.63
N HIS A 134 -17.34 2.50 -45.19
CA HIS A 134 -17.93 3.10 -46.39
C HIS A 134 -17.76 2.22 -47.64
N LEU A 135 -16.61 1.56 -47.82
CA LEU A 135 -16.40 0.65 -48.95
C LEU A 135 -17.32 -0.58 -48.91
N LEU A 136 -17.81 -0.95 -47.72
CA LEU A 136 -18.78 -2.03 -47.55
C LEU A 136 -20.23 -1.60 -47.81
N GLN A 137 -20.53 -0.30 -47.75
CA GLN A 137 -21.87 0.22 -48.02
C GLN A 137 -22.19 0.11 -49.52
N ALA A 138 -23.44 -0.25 -49.85
CA ALA A 138 -23.87 -0.32 -51.25
C ALA A 138 -23.69 1.05 -51.94
N PRO A 139 -23.22 1.09 -53.20
CA PRO A 139 -22.98 2.35 -53.90
C PRO A 139 -24.27 3.16 -53.95
N THR A 140 -24.31 4.22 -53.17
CA THR A 140 -25.39 5.21 -53.19
C THR A 140 -25.00 6.25 -54.22
N GLU A 141 -25.94 6.72 -55.06
CA GLU A 141 -25.71 7.80 -56.02
C GLU A 141 -25.59 9.17 -55.32
N THR A 142 -24.73 9.26 -54.30
CA THR A 142 -24.44 10.52 -53.63
C THR A 142 -23.55 11.37 -54.53
N PRO A 143 -23.92 12.64 -54.80
CA PRO A 143 -23.06 13.55 -55.53
C PRO A 143 -21.69 13.67 -54.84
N LYS A 144 -20.61 13.70 -55.64
CA LYS A 144 -19.22 13.75 -55.13
C LYS A 144 -18.99 14.93 -54.17
N ASP A 145 -19.59 16.09 -54.45
CA ASP A 145 -19.44 17.30 -53.62
C ASP A 145 -20.06 17.11 -52.23
N VAL A 146 -21.19 16.39 -52.14
CA VAL A 146 -21.86 16.09 -50.87
C VAL A 146 -21.04 15.09 -50.06
N LEU A 147 -20.43 14.11 -50.74
CA LEU A 147 -19.55 13.12 -50.11
C LEU A 147 -18.29 13.76 -49.53
N GLU A 148 -17.66 14.71 -50.24
CA GLU A 148 -16.48 15.43 -49.77
C GLU A 148 -16.77 16.26 -48.51
N ILE A 149 -17.90 16.97 -48.48
CA ILE A 149 -18.34 17.74 -47.32
C ILE A 149 -18.58 16.81 -46.11
N TYR A 150 -19.28 15.69 -46.33
CA TYR A 150 -19.57 14.70 -45.30
C TYR A 150 -18.28 14.14 -44.68
N TRP A 151 -17.33 13.73 -45.52
CA TRP A 151 -16.04 13.22 -45.08
C TRP A 151 -15.21 14.24 -44.31
N LYS A 152 -15.22 15.49 -44.76
CA LYS A 152 -14.51 16.58 -44.10
C LYS A 152 -15.06 16.84 -42.70
N GLU A 153 -16.38 16.80 -42.55
CA GLU A 153 -17.05 16.99 -41.27
C GLU A 153 -16.82 15.81 -40.31
N GLU A 154 -16.97 14.57 -40.77
CA GLU A 154 -16.67 13.39 -39.97
C GLU A 154 -15.20 13.28 -39.56
N SER A 155 -14.27 13.57 -40.47
CA SER A 155 -12.83 13.59 -40.17
C SER A 155 -12.48 14.68 -39.16
N ALA A 156 -13.16 15.83 -39.20
CA ALA A 156 -13.00 16.88 -38.20
C ALA A 156 -13.52 16.44 -36.82
N GLN A 157 -14.61 15.66 -36.78
CA GLN A 157 -15.11 15.07 -35.53
C GLN A 157 -14.12 14.05 -34.94
N ASP A 158 -13.55 13.16 -35.77
CA ASP A 158 -12.54 12.20 -35.32
C ASP A 158 -11.30 12.90 -34.77
N MET A 159 -10.84 13.94 -35.47
CA MET A 159 -9.73 14.78 -35.01
C MET A 159 -10.05 15.40 -33.65
N LYS A 160 -11.23 16.00 -33.48
CA LYS A 160 -11.66 16.60 -32.20
C LYS A 160 -11.70 15.56 -31.08
N TYR A 161 -12.20 14.36 -31.36
CA TYR A 161 -12.26 13.28 -30.37
C TYR A 161 -10.86 12.82 -29.94
N VAL A 162 -9.98 12.53 -30.89
CA VAL A 162 -8.60 12.10 -30.62
C VAL A 162 -7.82 13.16 -29.85
N VAL A 163 -7.99 14.42 -30.25
CA VAL A 163 -7.40 15.57 -29.58
C VAL A 163 -7.86 15.65 -28.12
N ASN A 164 -9.16 15.63 -27.86
CA ASN A 164 -9.71 15.71 -26.51
C ASN A 164 -9.19 14.55 -25.64
N GLN A 165 -9.12 13.34 -26.19
CA GLN A 165 -8.58 12.20 -25.47
C GLN A 165 -7.10 12.37 -25.11
N SER A 166 -6.29 12.91 -26.02
CA SER A 166 -4.87 13.20 -25.75
C SER A 166 -4.69 14.32 -24.72
N THR A 167 -5.57 15.32 -24.73
CA THR A 167 -5.63 16.37 -23.70
C THR A 167 -5.91 15.77 -22.33
N GLU A 168 -6.90 14.88 -22.20
CA GLU A 168 -7.22 14.19 -20.94
C GLU A 168 -6.03 13.36 -20.43
N ILE A 169 -5.36 12.61 -21.32
CA ILE A 169 -4.14 11.86 -20.96
C ILE A 169 -3.06 12.80 -20.42
N THR A 170 -2.91 13.98 -21.02
CA THR A 170 -1.93 14.99 -20.58
C THR A 170 -2.28 15.56 -19.21
N VAL A 171 -3.54 15.93 -19.00
CA VAL A 171 -4.04 16.43 -17.72
C VAL A 171 -3.81 15.39 -16.61
N VAL A 172 -4.10 14.12 -16.87
CA VAL A 172 -3.86 13.02 -15.93
C VAL A 172 -2.37 12.83 -15.64
N ALA A 173 -1.51 12.84 -16.66
CA ALA A 173 -0.07 12.71 -16.49
C ALA A 173 0.53 13.83 -15.62
N LEU A 174 0.14 15.08 -15.89
CA LEU A 174 0.56 16.24 -15.10
C LEU A 174 -0.01 16.19 -13.67
N THR A 175 -1.27 15.79 -13.52
CA THR A 175 -1.91 15.62 -12.20
C THR A 175 -1.18 14.57 -11.36
N ASN A 176 -0.79 13.45 -12.00
CA ASN A 176 -0.01 12.41 -11.34
C ASN A 176 1.35 12.94 -10.92
N ALA A 177 2.10 13.58 -11.82
CA ALA A 177 3.42 14.11 -11.54
C ALA A 177 3.42 15.13 -10.38
N LEU A 178 2.56 16.15 -10.46
CA LEU A 178 2.46 17.16 -9.40
C LEU A 178 1.95 16.57 -8.09
N GLY A 179 0.92 15.73 -8.15
CA GLY A 179 0.38 15.14 -6.94
C GLY A 179 1.34 14.14 -6.28
N ASP A 180 2.23 13.49 -7.03
CA ASP A 180 3.28 12.66 -6.43
C ASP A 180 4.34 13.49 -5.71
N ILE A 181 4.74 14.63 -6.28
CA ILE A 181 5.63 15.60 -5.62
C ILE A 181 4.99 16.07 -4.31
N CYS A 182 3.71 16.48 -4.36
CA CYS A 182 2.96 16.84 -3.16
C CYS A 182 2.88 15.67 -2.17
N GLY A 183 2.65 14.45 -2.64
CA GLY A 183 2.60 13.26 -1.82
C GLY A 183 3.90 12.97 -1.10
N PHE A 184 5.05 13.14 -1.76
CA PHE A 184 6.36 13.06 -1.11
C PHE A 184 6.53 14.14 -0.04
N VAL A 185 6.17 15.39 -0.33
CA VAL A 185 6.23 16.48 0.66
C VAL A 185 5.34 16.20 1.86
N ILE A 186 4.12 15.72 1.66
CA ILE A 186 3.19 15.32 2.72
C ILE A 186 3.76 14.16 3.53
N PHE A 187 4.33 13.14 2.87
CA PHE A 187 4.93 11.99 3.55
C PHE A 187 6.12 12.42 4.42
N PHE A 188 7.05 13.21 3.89
CA PHE A 188 8.23 13.66 4.63
C PHE A 188 7.87 14.61 5.76
N SER A 189 6.93 15.55 5.54
CA SER A 189 6.43 16.41 6.62
C SER A 189 5.74 15.60 7.71
N LEU A 190 4.93 14.60 7.35
CA LEU A 190 4.31 13.69 8.32
C LEU A 190 5.35 12.89 9.11
N CYS A 191 6.44 12.44 8.48
CA CYS A 191 7.54 11.77 9.17
C CYS A 191 8.20 12.66 10.24
N GLN A 192 8.31 13.97 9.98
CA GLN A 192 8.83 14.93 10.96
C GLN A 192 7.83 15.18 12.10
N VAL A 193 6.54 15.32 11.78
CA VAL A 193 5.47 15.52 12.78
C VAL A 193 5.37 14.30 13.72
N LEU A 194 5.46 13.09 13.17
CA LEU A 194 5.37 11.83 13.92
C LEU A 194 6.72 11.36 14.49
N ASN A 195 7.72 12.23 14.66
CA ASN A 195 9.07 11.83 15.05
C ASN A 195 9.11 10.99 16.35
N LYS A 196 8.32 11.37 17.37
CA LYS A 196 8.24 10.62 18.64
C LYS A 196 7.66 9.21 18.43
N GLN A 197 6.55 9.11 17.71
CA GLN A 197 5.88 7.83 17.42
C GLN A 197 6.75 6.95 16.51
N ARG A 198 7.48 7.55 15.56
CA ARG A 198 8.45 6.86 14.69
C ARG A 198 9.62 6.27 15.48
N LEU A 199 10.14 6.98 16.48
CA LEU A 199 11.18 6.44 17.37
C LEU A 199 10.66 5.25 18.19
N ILE A 200 9.41 5.34 18.68
CA ILE A 200 8.74 4.21 19.36
C ILE A 200 8.59 3.02 18.40
N LEU A 201 8.11 3.25 17.17
CA LEU A 201 8.04 2.23 16.12
C LEU A 201 9.40 1.59 15.83
N GLN A 202 10.45 2.39 15.69
CA GLN A 202 11.81 1.90 15.47
C GLN A 202 12.27 1.02 16.62
N SER A 203 12.03 1.44 17.87
CA SER A 203 12.39 0.63 19.05
C SER A 203 11.61 -0.68 19.11
N PHE A 204 10.31 -0.66 18.79
CA PHE A 204 9.46 -1.84 18.74
C PHE A 204 9.90 -2.84 17.67
N VAL A 205 10.21 -2.36 16.47
CA VAL A 205 10.73 -3.20 15.37
C VAL A 205 12.09 -3.78 15.74
N ALA A 206 12.99 -2.97 16.32
CA ALA A 206 14.30 -3.44 16.76
C ALA A 206 14.17 -4.53 17.84
N GLU A 207 13.37 -4.30 18.88
CA GLU A 207 13.12 -5.28 19.94
C GLU A 207 12.50 -6.58 19.39
N SER A 208 11.53 -6.46 18.49
CA SER A 208 10.92 -7.60 17.81
C SER A 208 11.97 -8.39 17.02
N LEU A 209 12.84 -7.72 16.25
CA LEU A 209 13.90 -8.38 15.48
C LEU A 209 14.95 -9.02 16.39
N TYR A 210 15.39 -8.35 17.47
CA TYR A 210 16.37 -8.88 18.41
C TYR A 210 15.85 -10.09 19.19
N SER A 211 14.55 -10.16 19.46
CA SER A 211 13.91 -11.29 20.14
C SER A 211 13.91 -12.59 19.33
N LEU A 212 14.13 -12.52 18.01
CA LEU A 212 14.17 -13.68 17.12
C LEU A 212 15.51 -14.43 17.23
N SER A 213 15.52 -15.70 16.79
CA SER A 213 16.76 -16.46 16.63
C SER A 213 17.60 -15.91 15.46
N ASP A 214 18.92 -16.05 15.51
CA ASP A 214 19.82 -15.59 14.42
C ASP A 214 19.49 -16.28 13.07
N THR A 215 19.02 -17.52 13.11
CA THR A 215 18.51 -18.26 11.95
C THR A 215 17.25 -17.60 11.36
N THR A 216 16.27 -17.25 12.22
CA THR A 216 15.03 -16.60 11.77
C THR A 216 15.27 -15.18 11.25
N LYS A 217 16.18 -14.42 11.86
CA LYS A 217 16.60 -13.10 11.37
C LYS A 217 17.17 -13.20 9.97
N SER A 218 18.10 -14.14 9.77
CA SER A 218 18.75 -14.39 8.48
C SER A 218 17.73 -14.83 7.42
N PHE A 219 16.84 -15.76 7.76
CA PHE A 219 15.77 -16.21 6.87
C PHE A 219 14.80 -15.09 6.49
N LEU A 220 14.29 -14.30 7.45
CA LEU A 220 13.39 -13.18 7.16
C LEU A 220 14.05 -12.14 6.26
N LEU A 221 15.34 -11.89 6.49
CA LEU A 221 16.10 -10.95 5.69
C LEU A 221 16.26 -11.46 4.25
N ILE A 222 16.63 -12.73 4.03
CA ILE A 222 16.66 -13.36 2.70
C ILE A 222 15.28 -13.28 2.04
N LEU A 223 14.23 -13.68 2.76
CA LEU A 223 12.85 -13.69 2.25
C LEU A 223 12.40 -12.30 1.79
N VAL A 224 12.69 -11.27 2.60
CA VAL A 224 12.33 -9.88 2.27
C VAL A 224 13.15 -9.39 1.08
N THR A 225 14.45 -9.65 1.04
CA THR A 225 15.26 -9.17 -0.09
C THR A 225 14.96 -9.89 -1.38
N ASP A 226 14.81 -11.20 -1.36
CA ASP A 226 14.49 -11.97 -2.57
C ASP A 226 13.06 -11.68 -3.04
N GLY A 227 12.13 -11.41 -2.11
CA GLY A 227 10.77 -11.00 -2.42
C GLY A 227 10.66 -9.60 -3.03
N ILE A 228 11.42 -8.61 -2.54
CA ILE A 228 11.37 -7.23 -3.04
C ILE A 228 12.18 -7.07 -4.33
N VAL A 229 13.33 -7.72 -4.41
CA VAL A 229 14.28 -7.55 -5.53
C VAL A 229 13.98 -8.50 -6.68
N GLY A 230 13.36 -9.65 -6.39
CA GLY A 230 12.65 -10.51 -7.34
C GLY A 230 13.23 -10.55 -8.76
N PHE A 231 14.34 -11.26 -8.95
CA PHE A 231 14.93 -11.53 -10.27
C PHE A 231 14.07 -12.44 -11.17
N HIS A 232 12.94 -12.91 -10.67
CA HIS A 232 12.26 -14.06 -11.24
C HIS A 232 11.38 -13.74 -12.45
N SER A 233 11.28 -12.47 -12.87
CA SER A 233 10.60 -12.13 -14.11
C SER A 233 11.06 -10.81 -14.69
N SER A 234 11.75 -10.87 -15.83
CA SER A 234 12.00 -9.70 -16.69
C SER A 234 10.68 -9.00 -17.08
N VAL A 235 9.60 -9.76 -17.22
CA VAL A 235 8.26 -9.24 -17.50
C VAL A 235 7.74 -8.38 -16.34
N GLY A 236 8.00 -8.76 -15.08
CA GLY A 236 7.58 -7.96 -13.93
C GLY A 236 8.21 -6.57 -13.93
N TRP A 237 9.51 -6.51 -14.20
CA TRP A 237 10.24 -5.25 -14.34
C TRP A 237 9.80 -4.46 -15.57
N GLN A 238 9.47 -5.15 -16.68
CA GLN A 238 8.94 -4.51 -17.87
C GLN A 238 7.59 -3.83 -17.56
N CYS A 239 6.67 -4.52 -16.91
CA CYS A 239 5.38 -3.95 -16.51
C CYS A 239 5.56 -2.75 -15.59
N ILE A 240 6.48 -2.80 -14.61
CA ILE A 240 6.76 -1.68 -13.71
C ILE A 240 7.25 -0.46 -14.51
N GLY A 241 8.22 -0.65 -15.41
CA GLY A 241 8.75 0.45 -16.22
C GLY A 241 7.70 1.05 -17.15
N GLU A 242 6.90 0.22 -17.83
CA GLU A 242 5.80 0.67 -18.68
C GLU A 242 4.77 1.49 -17.91
N VAL A 243 4.33 0.99 -16.76
CA VAL A 243 3.35 1.69 -15.90
C VAL A 243 3.92 3.02 -15.41
N LEU A 244 5.20 3.07 -15.02
CA LEU A 244 5.84 4.31 -14.58
C LEU A 244 5.91 5.33 -15.72
N LEU A 245 6.40 4.95 -16.89
CA LEU A 245 6.52 5.86 -18.04
C LEU A 245 5.16 6.37 -18.50
N GLN A 246 4.17 5.49 -18.63
CA GLN A 246 2.81 5.86 -19.02
C GLN A 246 2.16 6.78 -17.98
N ARG A 247 2.41 6.57 -16.69
CA ARG A 247 1.88 7.41 -15.60
C ARG A 247 2.37 8.85 -15.68
N PHE A 248 3.58 9.07 -16.20
CA PHE A 248 4.15 10.39 -16.48
C PHE A 248 3.90 10.88 -17.92
N GLY A 249 3.18 10.10 -18.74
CA GLY A 249 2.84 10.48 -20.12
C GLY A 249 3.96 10.27 -21.14
N PHE A 250 4.97 9.45 -20.83
CA PHE A 250 6.08 9.09 -21.70
C PHE A 250 5.83 7.77 -22.45
N GLU A 251 6.53 7.60 -23.58
CA GLU A 251 6.57 6.34 -24.33
C GLU A 251 7.43 5.31 -23.60
N PRO A 252 6.95 4.07 -23.45
CA PRO A 252 7.82 2.95 -23.13
C PRO A 252 8.69 2.60 -24.35
N GLN A 253 9.77 3.36 -24.57
CA GLN A 253 10.72 3.06 -25.63
C GLN A 253 11.40 1.72 -25.36
N ASN A 254 11.44 0.83 -26.37
CA ASN A 254 12.02 -0.51 -26.24
C ASN A 254 13.44 -0.50 -25.67
N ASP A 255 14.32 0.39 -26.13
CA ASP A 255 15.71 0.45 -25.66
C ASP A 255 15.82 0.87 -24.18
N LEU A 256 15.02 1.86 -23.77
CA LEU A 256 14.97 2.31 -22.38
C LEU A 256 14.39 1.23 -21.46
N MET A 257 13.36 0.52 -21.93
CA MET A 257 12.79 -0.62 -21.23
C MET A 257 13.78 -1.77 -21.08
N LEU A 258 14.53 -2.11 -22.13
CA LEU A 258 15.58 -3.12 -22.08
C LEU A 258 16.70 -2.73 -21.10
N LEU A 259 17.12 -1.46 -21.11
CA LEU A 259 18.10 -0.94 -20.15
C LEU A 259 17.58 -1.02 -18.71
N PHE A 260 16.32 -0.62 -18.48
CA PHE A 260 15.67 -0.67 -17.17
C PHE A 260 15.58 -2.10 -16.64
N VAL A 261 15.04 -3.02 -17.45
CA VAL A 261 14.84 -4.44 -17.09
C VAL A 261 16.17 -5.16 -16.86
N SER A 262 17.23 -4.79 -17.57
CA SER A 262 18.56 -5.39 -17.37
C SER A 262 19.34 -4.79 -16.19
N THR A 263 19.20 -3.49 -15.93
CA THR A 263 20.07 -2.77 -14.97
C THR A 263 19.43 -2.63 -13.59
N CYS A 264 18.17 -2.21 -13.51
CA CYS A 264 17.53 -1.89 -12.23
C CYS A 264 17.43 -3.08 -11.26
N PRO A 265 17.07 -4.31 -11.68
CA PRO A 265 17.00 -5.44 -10.76
C PRO A 265 18.37 -5.78 -10.17
N VAL A 266 19.40 -5.80 -11.02
CA VAL A 266 20.79 -6.11 -10.64
C VAL A 266 21.35 -5.03 -9.71
N PHE A 267 21.06 -3.77 -10.00
CA PHE A 267 21.48 -2.63 -9.18
C PHE A 267 20.83 -2.68 -7.78
N LEU A 268 19.51 -2.83 -7.72
CA LEU A 268 18.77 -2.91 -6.45
C LEU A 268 19.27 -4.10 -5.62
N ASN A 269 19.43 -5.27 -6.24
CA ASN A 269 20.00 -6.42 -5.56
C ASN A 269 21.37 -6.15 -4.93
N THR A 270 22.27 -5.54 -5.70
CA THR A 270 23.60 -5.21 -5.24
C THR A 270 23.54 -4.24 -4.06
N MET A 271 22.68 -3.22 -4.13
CA MET A 271 22.48 -2.28 -3.02
C MET A 271 21.95 -2.97 -1.76
N PHE A 272 20.95 -3.84 -1.89
CA PHE A 272 20.39 -4.57 -0.75
C PHE A 272 21.40 -5.55 -0.15
N LYS A 273 22.08 -6.37 -0.97
CA LYS A 273 23.13 -7.30 -0.50
C LYS A 273 24.26 -6.55 0.21
N TYR A 274 24.71 -5.42 -0.34
CA TYR A 274 25.72 -4.58 0.29
C TYR A 274 25.24 -4.00 1.64
N GLY A 275 24.01 -3.46 1.67
CA GLY A 275 23.41 -2.91 2.88
C GLY A 275 23.31 -3.95 4.00
N ILE A 276 22.85 -5.16 3.65
CA ILE A 276 22.79 -6.31 4.55
C ILE A 276 24.18 -6.66 5.08
N PHE A 277 25.16 -6.87 4.19
CA PHE A 277 26.51 -7.27 4.57
C PHE A 277 27.11 -6.26 5.56
N ARG A 278 26.94 -4.97 5.29
CA ARG A 278 27.45 -3.89 6.15
C ARG A 278 26.73 -3.81 7.50
N TYR A 279 25.42 -4.07 7.54
CA TYR A 279 24.62 -3.93 8.75
C TYR A 279 24.70 -5.17 9.64
N LEU A 280 24.59 -6.38 9.08
CA LEU A 280 24.72 -7.63 9.84
C LEU A 280 26.12 -7.79 10.43
N ASN A 281 27.19 -7.51 9.67
CA ASN A 281 28.56 -7.61 10.22
C ASN A 281 28.80 -6.68 11.41
N LYS A 282 28.08 -5.56 11.51
CA LYS A 282 28.23 -4.62 12.64
C LYS A 282 27.46 -5.03 13.89
N ILE A 283 26.34 -5.73 13.74
CA ILE A 283 25.38 -5.96 14.84
C ILE A 283 25.37 -7.42 15.31
N SER A 284 25.54 -8.38 14.41
CA SER A 284 25.59 -9.80 14.75
C SER A 284 26.47 -10.57 13.74
N PRO A 285 27.78 -10.72 14.02
CA PRO A 285 28.67 -11.53 13.20
C PRO A 285 28.23 -12.99 13.08
N SER A 286 27.54 -13.54 14.08
CA SER A 286 26.95 -14.88 14.05
C SER A 286 25.80 -14.99 13.05
N ALA A 287 24.87 -14.02 13.04
CA ALA A 287 23.80 -13.98 12.04
C ALA A 287 24.36 -13.80 10.62
N TYR A 288 25.44 -13.02 10.45
CA TYR A 288 26.13 -12.92 9.17
C TYR A 288 26.71 -14.27 8.70
N ALA A 289 27.38 -15.02 9.58
CA ALA A 289 27.91 -16.34 9.24
C ALA A 289 26.80 -17.32 8.82
N VAL A 290 25.65 -17.30 9.51
CA VAL A 290 24.48 -18.10 9.15
C VAL A 290 23.88 -17.67 7.82
N PHE A 291 23.73 -16.36 7.58
CA PHE A 291 23.24 -15.81 6.31
C PHE A 291 24.13 -16.22 5.13
N ARG A 292 25.46 -16.15 5.28
CA ARG A 292 26.40 -16.59 4.25
C ARG A 292 26.24 -18.09 3.96
N ASN A 293 26.20 -18.92 5.00
CA ASN A 293 26.04 -20.37 4.85
C ASN A 293 24.67 -20.76 4.27
N MET A 294 23.66 -19.89 4.33
CA MET A 294 22.34 -20.10 3.70
C MET A 294 22.29 -19.65 2.23
N GLN A 295 23.21 -18.81 1.79
CA GLN A 295 23.31 -18.33 0.41
C GLN A 295 24.34 -19.10 -0.44
N GLU A 296 25.34 -19.71 0.19
CA GLU A 296 26.26 -20.68 -0.42
C GLU A 296 25.55 -22.03 -0.69
#